data_AF-A0AAD1YUE1-F1
#
_entry.id   AF-A0AAD1YUE1-F1
#
_cell.length_a   1.000
_cell.length_b   1.000
_cell.length_c   1.000
_cell.angle_alpha   90.00
_cell.angle_beta   90.00
_cell.angle_gamma   90.00
#
_symmetry.space_group_name_H-M   'P 1'
#
loop_
_entity.id
_entity.type
_entity.pdbx_description
1 polymer ?
#
loop_
_entity_poly.entity_id
_entity_poly.type
_entity_poly.pdbx_seq_one_letter_code
_entity_poly.pdbx_strand_id
1 'polypeptide(L)'
;MGRGKFKGKPTGRRQFSTPEQMMAGTCASRPRMFKMEEAELEEEERSEEESEDEAETEKQKGTLGIIQVENPNSAKPKNVKVRDINMEKTTELSRREREEIERKKAHERYMKLQEQGKTEQARKDLERLALVRQRRADAAKKREEEKTAKEKLLEARKLAPRINVKQV
;
A
#
# COMPACT_ATOMS: atom_id res chain seq x y z
N MET A 1 45.13 -35.11 -4.30
CA MET A 1 44.29 -33.98 -3.81
C MET A 1 42.83 -34.26 -4.17
N GLY A 2 42.06 -34.80 -3.23
CA GLY A 2 40.65 -35.14 -3.47
C GLY A 2 39.78 -33.88 -3.51
N ARG A 3 39.18 -33.57 -4.67
CA ARG A 3 38.20 -32.48 -4.78
C ARG A 3 36.88 -32.96 -4.19
N GLY A 4 36.58 -32.52 -2.97
CA GLY A 4 35.29 -32.78 -2.33
C GLY A 4 34.14 -32.20 -3.16
N LYS A 5 33.13 -33.03 -3.46
CA LYS A 5 31.90 -32.58 -4.12
C LYS A 5 31.11 -31.71 -3.13
N PHE A 6 31.17 -30.40 -3.30
CA PHE A 6 30.33 -29.46 -2.55
C PHE A 6 28.86 -29.64 -2.99
N LYS A 7 28.06 -30.35 -2.18
CA LYS A 7 26.61 -30.34 -2.33
C LYS A 7 26.12 -28.99 -1.82
N GLY A 8 25.80 -28.07 -2.74
CA GLY A 8 25.14 -26.82 -2.38
C GLY A 8 23.85 -27.15 -1.63
N LYS A 9 23.69 -26.58 -0.42
CA LYS A 9 22.43 -26.71 0.32
C LYS A 9 21.32 -26.21 -0.61
N PRO A 10 20.15 -26.88 -0.68
CA PRO A 10 19.03 -26.35 -1.43
C PRO A 10 18.75 -24.98 -0.83
N THR A 11 18.97 -23.92 -1.61
CA THR A 11 18.57 -22.58 -1.22
C THR A 11 17.06 -22.62 -1.12
N GLY A 12 16.57 -22.77 0.10
CA GLY A 12 15.14 -22.84 0.38
C GLY A 12 14.49 -21.66 -0.30
N ARG A 13 13.62 -21.93 -1.29
CA ARG A 13 12.80 -20.88 -1.87
C ARG A 13 12.05 -20.25 -0.71
N ARG A 14 12.27 -18.95 -0.50
CA ARG A 14 11.52 -18.19 0.51
C ARG A 14 10.09 -18.16 -0.01
N GLN A 15 9.21 -18.94 0.61
CA GLN A 15 7.79 -18.84 0.38
C GLN A 15 7.35 -17.54 1.03
N PHE A 16 7.07 -16.53 0.21
CA PHE A 16 6.39 -15.33 0.69
C PHE A 16 4.91 -15.70 0.78
N SER A 17 4.27 -15.37 1.91
CA SER A 17 2.83 -15.51 2.01
C SER A 17 2.18 -14.69 0.90
N THR A 18 1.28 -15.33 0.15
CA THR A 18 0.44 -14.58 -0.80
C THR A 18 -0.54 -13.71 0.00
N PRO A 19 -1.03 -12.59 -0.56
CA PRO A 19 -2.02 -11.74 0.12
C PRO A 19 -3.23 -12.53 0.61
N GLU A 20 -3.68 -13.50 -0.20
CA GLU A 20 -4.76 -14.44 0.12
C GLU A 20 -4.41 -15.35 1.31
N GLN A 21 -3.15 -15.83 1.41
CA GLN A 21 -2.70 -16.61 2.56
C GLN A 21 -2.55 -15.77 3.84
N MET A 22 -2.20 -14.49 3.72
CA MET A 22 -2.16 -13.57 4.88
C MET A 22 -3.57 -13.38 5.47
N MET A 23 -4.57 -13.17 4.60
CA MET A 23 -5.97 -13.03 5.03
C MET A 23 -6.53 -14.35 5.58
N ALA A 24 -6.23 -15.49 4.94
CA ALA A 24 -6.66 -16.80 5.43
C ALA A 24 -6.04 -17.16 6.79
N GLY A 25 -4.79 -16.75 7.03
CA GLY A 25 -4.08 -17.00 8.28
C GLY A 25 -4.65 -16.22 9.48
N THR A 26 -5.20 -15.02 9.24
CA THR A 26 -5.80 -14.21 10.30
C THR A 26 -7.22 -14.64 10.65
N CYS A 27 -7.96 -15.28 9.74
CA CYS A 27 -9.35 -15.70 9.98
C CYS A 27 -9.50 -17.19 10.36
N ALA A 28 -8.68 -18.10 9.81
CA ALA A 28 -8.88 -19.54 10.02
C ALA A 28 -8.29 -20.09 11.34
N SER A 29 -7.28 -19.44 11.91
CA SER A 29 -6.58 -19.91 13.11
C SER A 29 -7.09 -19.30 14.42
N ARG A 30 -8.05 -18.37 14.37
CA ARG A 30 -8.61 -17.74 15.57
C ARG A 30 -9.82 -18.56 16.03
N PRO A 31 -9.90 -18.96 17.30
CA PRO A 31 -11.04 -19.71 17.79
C PRO A 31 -12.29 -18.82 17.66
N ARG A 32 -13.44 -19.39 17.27
CA ARG A 32 -14.72 -18.66 17.06
C ARG A 32 -15.20 -17.85 18.28
N MET A 33 -14.63 -18.09 19.45
CA MET A 33 -14.88 -17.37 20.70
C MET A 33 -13.98 -16.12 20.89
N PHE A 34 -12.94 -15.95 20.08
CA PHE A 34 -12.17 -14.70 20.01
C PHE A 34 -12.74 -13.86 18.86
N LYS A 35 -14.00 -13.45 19.03
CA LYS A 35 -14.59 -12.42 18.18
C LYS A 35 -13.73 -11.17 18.31
N MET A 36 -13.19 -10.74 17.18
CA MET A 36 -12.43 -9.50 17.07
C MET A 36 -13.48 -8.41 16.93
N GLU A 37 -14.01 -7.92 18.05
CA GLU A 37 -14.94 -6.78 18.05
C GLU A 37 -14.36 -5.65 17.19
N GLU A 38 -13.05 -5.38 17.23
CA GLU A 38 -12.39 -4.35 16.40
C GLU A 38 -12.51 -4.51 14.88
N ALA A 39 -12.56 -5.73 14.33
CA ALA A 39 -12.58 -5.94 12.86
C ALA A 39 -14.00 -6.12 12.31
N GLU A 40 -14.91 -6.64 13.13
CA GLU A 40 -16.34 -6.63 12.85
C GLU A 40 -16.84 -5.17 12.93
N LEU A 41 -16.40 -4.38 13.92
CA LEU A 41 -16.69 -2.95 14.04
C LEU A 41 -16.20 -2.10 12.85
N GLU A 42 -15.09 -2.46 12.18
CA GLU A 42 -14.57 -1.68 11.03
C GLU A 42 -15.35 -1.98 9.73
N GLU A 43 -15.88 -3.21 9.56
CA GLU A 43 -16.81 -3.52 8.47
C GLU A 43 -18.24 -3.04 8.78
N GLU A 44 -18.66 -3.08 10.04
CA GLU A 44 -19.96 -2.59 10.49
C GLU A 44 -19.99 -1.04 10.48
N GLU A 45 -18.93 -0.32 10.89
CA GLU A 45 -18.84 1.15 10.71
C GLU A 45 -18.96 1.58 9.24
N ARG A 46 -18.49 0.76 8.30
CA ARG A 46 -18.58 1.06 6.86
C ARG A 46 -19.97 0.72 6.28
N SER A 47 -20.73 -0.14 6.95
CA SER A 47 -22.09 -0.54 6.57
C SER A 47 -23.19 0.23 7.31
N GLU A 48 -22.87 0.83 8.48
CA GLU A 48 -23.81 1.54 9.36
C GLU A 48 -23.89 3.04 9.07
N GLU A 49 -23.05 3.58 8.17
CA GLU A 49 -23.11 5.02 7.78
C GLU A 49 -24.26 5.32 6.78
N GLU A 50 -25.11 4.34 6.48
CA GLU A 50 -26.34 4.48 5.69
C GLU A 50 -27.48 3.66 6.30
N SER A 51 -28.07 4.10 7.43
CA SER A 51 -29.52 4.07 7.73
C SER A 51 -29.81 4.16 9.24
N GLU A 52 -30.94 4.79 9.55
CA GLU A 52 -31.69 4.74 10.82
C GLU A 52 -31.15 5.53 12.03
N ASP A 53 -31.43 6.84 12.02
CA ASP A 53 -31.77 7.61 13.22
C ASP A 53 -33.09 7.05 13.83
N GLU A 54 -33.04 5.87 14.44
CA GLU A 54 -34.06 5.43 15.39
C GLU A 54 -33.54 5.68 16.80
N ALA A 55 -33.78 6.91 17.28
CA ALA A 55 -33.75 7.21 18.70
C ALA A 55 -34.85 6.40 19.40
N GLU A 56 -34.54 5.13 19.68
CA GLU A 56 -35.27 4.32 20.64
C GLU A 56 -35.18 5.03 21.99
N THR A 57 -36.26 5.74 22.32
CA THR A 57 -36.52 6.15 23.69
C THR A 57 -36.70 4.90 24.54
N GLU A 58 -35.60 4.31 25.00
CA GLU A 58 -35.61 3.27 26.02
C GLU A 58 -36.43 3.80 27.19
N LYS A 59 -37.65 3.27 27.35
CA LYS A 59 -38.54 3.63 28.46
C LYS A 59 -37.84 3.17 29.73
N GLN A 60 -37.17 4.10 30.41
CA GLN A 60 -36.45 3.81 31.64
C GLN A 60 -37.43 3.20 32.65
N LYS A 61 -37.11 1.99 33.11
CA LYS A 61 -37.96 1.23 34.03
C LYS A 61 -37.90 1.86 35.42
N GLY A 62 -39.06 2.06 36.04
CA GLY A 62 -39.17 2.49 37.44
C GLY A 62 -39.04 4.01 37.64
N THR A 63 -38.47 4.41 38.79
CA THR A 63 -38.37 5.81 39.21
C THR A 63 -37.29 6.62 38.49
N LEU A 64 -36.44 5.96 37.69
CA LEU A 64 -35.37 6.58 36.92
C LEU A 64 -35.89 7.59 35.89
N GLY A 65 -37.06 7.33 35.29
CA GLY A 65 -37.70 8.29 34.36
C GLY A 65 -38.32 9.52 35.03
N ILE A 66 -38.44 9.54 36.37
CA ILE A 66 -38.96 10.67 37.15
C ILE A 66 -37.81 11.59 37.60
N ILE A 67 -36.60 11.05 37.71
CA ILE A 67 -35.41 11.80 38.14
C ILE A 67 -34.92 12.63 36.96
N GLN A 68 -35.05 13.95 37.07
CA GLN A 68 -34.52 14.88 36.08
C GLN A 68 -32.99 14.88 36.16
N VAL A 69 -32.34 14.27 35.16
CA VAL A 69 -30.87 14.30 35.04
C VAL A 69 -30.45 15.67 34.51
N GLU A 70 -30.25 16.62 35.41
CA GLU A 70 -29.69 17.94 35.09
C GLU A 70 -28.16 17.86 34.96
N ASN A 71 -27.68 17.10 33.97
CA ASN A 71 -26.26 17.11 33.64
C ASN A 71 -25.93 18.41 32.88
N PRO A 72 -25.13 19.33 33.44
CA PRO A 72 -24.81 20.61 32.81
C PRO A 72 -23.98 20.47 31.52
N ASN A 73 -23.33 19.31 31.32
CA ASN A 73 -22.64 18.95 30.07
C ASN A 73 -23.54 18.17 29.10
N SER A 74 -24.78 17.83 29.48
CA SER A 74 -25.74 17.22 28.56
C SER A 74 -26.26 18.30 27.62
N ALA A 75 -25.77 18.27 26.39
CA ALA A 75 -26.26 19.15 25.34
C ALA A 75 -27.74 18.84 25.08
N LYS A 76 -28.62 19.76 25.47
CA LYS A 76 -30.04 19.66 25.14
C LYS A 76 -30.20 19.70 23.62
N PRO A 77 -30.90 18.75 22.98
CA PRO A 77 -31.12 18.78 21.55
C PRO A 77 -31.88 20.06 21.17
N LYS A 78 -31.27 20.91 20.35
CA LYS A 78 -31.92 22.10 19.78
C LYS A 78 -32.47 21.72 18.42
N ASN A 79 -33.79 21.60 18.32
CA ASN A 79 -34.47 21.31 17.07
C ASN A 79 -34.46 22.57 16.19
N VAL A 80 -33.46 22.71 15.33
CA VAL A 80 -33.38 23.79 14.33
C VAL A 80 -34.15 23.35 13.09
N LYS A 81 -35.02 24.22 12.57
CA LYS A 81 -35.80 23.94 11.37
C LYS A 81 -34.91 24.11 10.15
N VAL A 82 -35.02 23.20 9.19
CA VAL A 82 -34.23 23.18 7.94
C VAL A 82 -34.29 24.52 7.18
N ARG A 83 -35.39 25.27 7.30
CA ARG A 83 -35.58 26.58 6.66
C ARG A 83 -34.69 27.70 7.21
N ASP A 84 -34.15 27.55 8.41
CA ASP A 84 -33.33 28.57 9.08
C ASP A 84 -31.82 28.31 8.90
N ILE A 85 -31.45 27.22 8.22
CA ILE A 85 -30.06 26.84 7.93
C ILE A 85 -29.58 27.65 6.71
N ASN A 86 -28.84 28.73 6.97
CA ASN A 86 -28.19 29.52 5.92
C ASN A 86 -26.92 28.81 5.43
N MET A 87 -27.01 28.14 4.27
CA MET A 87 -25.87 27.45 3.63
C MET A 87 -24.80 28.41 3.07
N GLU A 88 -25.13 29.69 2.84
CA GLU A 88 -24.19 30.71 2.32
C GLU A 88 -23.22 31.25 3.36
N LYS A 89 -23.57 31.12 4.66
CA LYS A 89 -22.62 31.43 5.73
C LYS A 89 -21.73 30.21 5.90
N THR A 90 -20.64 30.17 5.14
CA THR A 90 -19.53 29.26 5.47
C THR A 90 -19.19 29.50 6.92
N THR A 91 -19.55 28.56 7.78
CA THR A 91 -19.15 28.55 9.18
C THR A 91 -17.65 28.76 9.16
N GLU A 92 -17.20 29.90 9.65
CA GLU A 92 -15.78 30.24 9.69
C GLU A 92 -15.08 29.10 10.40
N LEU A 93 -14.40 28.25 9.62
CA LEU A 93 -13.72 27.05 10.12
C LEU A 93 -13.00 27.42 11.39
N SER A 94 -13.28 26.67 12.45
CA SER A 94 -12.69 26.89 13.77
C SER A 94 -11.17 27.02 13.60
N ARG A 95 -10.50 27.83 14.43
CA ARG A 95 -9.03 27.99 14.34
C ARG A 95 -8.31 26.63 14.25
N ARG A 96 -8.83 25.64 14.97
CA ARG A 96 -8.38 24.24 14.94
C ARG A 96 -8.56 23.58 13.56
N GLU A 97 -9.72 23.73 12.94
CA GLU A 97 -10.02 23.16 11.63
C GLU A 97 -9.17 23.79 10.53
N ARG A 98 -8.88 25.09 10.62
CA ARG A 98 -7.97 25.78 9.68
C ARG A 98 -6.56 25.22 9.76
N GLU A 99 -6.02 25.08 10.97
CA GLU A 99 -4.69 24.51 11.18
C GLU A 99 -4.62 23.04 10.75
N GLU A 100 -5.66 22.24 10.97
CA GLU A 100 -5.72 20.85 10.52
C GLU A 100 -5.78 20.73 8.99
N ILE A 101 -6.53 21.59 8.32
CA ILE A 101 -6.60 21.63 6.86
C ILE A 101 -5.25 22.08 6.27
N GLU A 102 -4.60 23.06 6.89
CA GLU A 102 -3.27 23.50 6.47
C GLU A 102 -2.22 22.41 6.68
N ARG A 103 -2.29 21.67 7.79
CA ARG A 103 -1.41 20.51 8.05
C ARG A 103 -1.61 19.41 7.01
N LYS A 104 -2.87 19.08 6.67
CA LYS A 104 -3.20 18.12 5.61
C LYS A 104 -2.66 18.60 4.25
N LYS A 105 -2.93 19.85 3.87
CA LYS A 105 -2.41 20.45 2.62
C LYS A 105 -0.89 20.49 2.56
N ALA A 106 -0.21 20.76 3.67
CA ALA A 106 1.25 20.75 3.73
C ALA A 106 1.81 19.34 3.55
N HIS A 107 1.18 18.34 4.16
CA HIS A 107 1.55 16.93 3.98
C HIS A 107 1.33 16.47 2.54
N GLU A 108 0.17 16.76 1.95
CA GLU A 108 -0.12 16.47 0.54
C GLU A 108 0.88 17.12 -0.40
N ARG A 109 1.25 18.39 -0.15
CA ARG A 109 2.28 19.08 -0.94
C ARG A 109 3.63 18.39 -0.82
N TYR A 110 4.01 17.98 0.38
CA TYR A 110 5.24 17.24 0.61
C TYR A 110 5.25 15.90 -0.15
N MET A 111 4.17 15.12 -0.04
CA MET A 111 4.00 13.86 -0.76
C MET A 111 4.07 14.06 -2.27
N LYS A 112 3.37 15.08 -2.80
CA LYS A 112 3.40 15.45 -4.21
C LYS A 112 4.79 15.87 -4.69
N LEU A 113 5.56 16.60 -3.87
CA LEU A 113 6.94 16.96 -4.19
C LEU A 113 7.87 15.75 -4.21
N GLN A 114 7.61 14.77 -3.33
CA GLN A 114 8.37 13.53 -3.27
C GLN A 114 8.08 12.64 -4.49
N GLU A 115 6.81 12.51 -4.88
CA GLU A 115 6.38 11.84 -6.12
C GLU A 115 6.99 12.49 -7.36
N GLN A 116 7.05 13.83 -7.39
CA GLN A 116 7.70 14.59 -8.46
C GLN A 116 9.23 14.45 -8.46
N GLY A 117 9.81 13.78 -7.46
CA GLY A 117 11.26 13.65 -7.37
C GLY A 117 11.97 14.95 -6.98
N LYS A 118 11.26 15.96 -6.47
CA LYS A 118 11.83 17.28 -6.18
C LYS A 118 12.52 17.35 -4.82
N THR A 119 12.12 16.51 -3.87
CA THR A 119 12.82 16.35 -2.57
C THR A 119 14.20 15.74 -2.78
N GLU A 120 15.18 16.11 -1.96
CA GLU A 120 16.55 15.59 -2.06
C GLU A 120 16.64 14.06 -1.95
N GLN A 121 15.78 13.46 -1.12
CA GLN A 121 15.70 12.01 -0.97
C GLN A 121 15.25 11.35 -2.27
N ALA A 122 14.12 11.80 -2.83
CA ALA A 122 13.63 11.27 -4.11
C ALA A 122 14.60 11.50 -5.28
N ARG A 123 15.35 12.62 -5.30
CA ARG A 123 16.42 12.83 -6.30
C ARG A 123 17.49 11.75 -6.19
N LYS A 124 17.99 11.48 -4.99
CA LYS A 124 18.99 10.43 -4.73
C LYS A 124 18.46 9.05 -5.14
N ASP A 125 17.19 8.75 -4.86
CA ASP A 125 16.57 7.48 -5.25
C ASP A 125 16.43 7.35 -6.77
N LEU A 126 16.02 8.43 -7.46
CA LEU A 126 15.97 8.47 -8.91
C LEU A 126 17.35 8.31 -9.54
N GLU A 127 18.38 8.97 -9.00
CA GLU A 127 19.78 8.82 -9.42
C GLU A 127 20.27 7.38 -9.23
N ARG A 128 19.96 6.77 -8.08
CA ARG A 128 20.27 5.36 -7.80
C ARG A 128 19.59 4.43 -8.81
N LEU A 129 18.32 4.66 -9.12
CA LEU A 129 17.58 3.89 -10.12
C LEU A 129 18.15 4.11 -11.53
N ALA A 130 18.53 5.33 -11.89
CA ALA A 130 19.16 5.63 -13.18
C ALA A 130 20.49 4.87 -13.35
N LEU A 131 21.33 4.83 -12.31
CA LEU A 131 22.58 4.07 -12.33
C LEU A 131 22.34 2.56 -12.50
N VAL A 132 21.30 2.01 -11.86
CA VAL A 132 20.91 0.60 -12.07
C VAL A 132 20.42 0.37 -13.50
N ARG A 133 19.61 1.27 -14.06
CA ARG A 133 19.15 1.20 -15.46
C ARG A 133 20.32 1.23 -16.43
N GLN A 134 21.30 2.12 -16.22
CA GLN A 134 22.53 2.19 -17.03
C GLN A 134 23.30 0.88 -16.96
N ARG A 135 23.59 0.36 -15.76
CA ARG A 135 24.29 -0.93 -15.61
C ARG A 135 23.57 -2.09 -16.30
N ARG A 136 22.23 -2.11 -16.27
CA ARG A 136 21.44 -3.12 -16.98
C ARG A 136 21.50 -2.95 -18.49
N ALA A 137 21.39 -1.72 -18.99
CA ALA A 137 21.50 -1.41 -20.40
C ALA A 137 22.89 -1.76 -20.95
N ASP A 138 23.96 -1.40 -20.23
CA ASP A 138 25.34 -1.72 -20.62
C ASP A 138 25.59 -3.23 -20.62
N ALA A 139 25.05 -3.96 -19.63
CA ALA A 139 25.13 -5.41 -19.62
C ALA A 139 24.31 -6.07 -20.75
N ALA A 140 23.17 -5.49 -21.15
CA ALA A 140 22.39 -5.97 -22.28
C ALA A 140 23.14 -5.74 -23.59
N LYS A 141 23.66 -4.53 -23.81
CA LYS A 141 24.50 -4.19 -24.97
C LYS A 141 25.72 -5.10 -25.10
N LYS A 142 26.47 -5.31 -24.00
CA LYS A 142 27.60 -6.25 -23.98
C LYS A 142 27.18 -7.68 -24.37
N ARG A 143 26.02 -8.16 -23.90
CA ARG A 143 25.52 -9.49 -24.29
C ARG A 143 25.11 -9.55 -25.77
N GLU A 144 24.55 -8.49 -26.33
CA GLU A 144 24.19 -8.42 -27.74
C GLU A 144 25.44 -8.35 -28.63
N GLU A 145 26.44 -7.56 -28.27
CA GLU A 145 27.74 -7.50 -28.94
C GLU A 145 28.46 -8.86 -28.91
N GLU A 146 28.49 -9.53 -27.76
CA GLU A 146 29.06 -10.89 -27.67
C GLU A 146 28.29 -11.92 -28.50
N LYS A 147 26.96 -11.84 -28.53
CA LYS A 147 26.12 -12.74 -29.33
C LYS A 147 26.38 -12.54 -30.82
N THR A 148 26.35 -11.29 -31.28
CA THR A 148 26.61 -10.95 -32.69
C THR A 148 28.05 -11.28 -33.09
N ALA A 149 29.04 -11.08 -32.23
CA ALA A 149 30.42 -11.52 -32.49
C ALA A 149 30.54 -13.05 -32.59
N LYS A 150 29.86 -13.79 -31.70
CA LYS A 150 29.81 -15.26 -31.76
C LYS A 150 29.09 -15.75 -33.01
N GLU A 151 28.00 -15.12 -33.42
CA GLU A 151 27.27 -15.43 -34.65
C GLU A 151 28.14 -15.19 -35.88
N LYS A 152 28.81 -14.04 -35.97
CA LYS A 152 29.77 -13.75 -37.06
C LYS A 152 30.93 -14.75 -37.09
N LEU A 153 31.46 -15.16 -35.94
CA LEU A 153 32.50 -16.20 -35.86
C LEU A 153 31.99 -17.58 -36.30
N LEU A 154 30.76 -17.94 -35.91
CA LEU A 154 30.13 -19.19 -36.33
C LEU A 154 29.82 -19.17 -37.82
N GLU A 155 29.38 -18.05 -38.36
CA GLU A 155 29.14 -17.84 -39.79
C GLU A 155 30.44 -17.92 -40.59
N ALA A 156 31.49 -17.23 -40.14
CA ALA A 156 32.83 -17.33 -40.73
C ALA A 156 33.38 -18.77 -40.66
N ARG A 157 33.14 -19.50 -39.57
CA ARG A 157 33.54 -20.91 -39.43
C ARG A 157 32.73 -21.84 -40.34
N LYS A 158 31.47 -21.51 -40.64
CA LYS A 158 30.62 -22.25 -41.60
C LYS A 158 31.03 -21.98 -43.05
N LEU A 159 31.42 -20.74 -43.36
CA LEU A 159 31.89 -20.33 -44.69
C LEU A 159 33.34 -20.73 -44.99
N ALA A 160 34.15 -21.04 -43.97
CA ALA A 160 35.49 -21.57 -44.15
C ALA A 160 35.44 -22.92 -44.91
N PRO A 161 36.17 -23.07 -46.03
CA PRO A 161 36.17 -24.31 -46.79
C PRO A 161 36.70 -25.45 -45.92
N ARG A 162 35.95 -26.55 -45.83
CA ARG A 162 36.44 -27.81 -45.25
C ARG A 162 37.57 -28.32 -46.15
N ILE A 163 38.81 -28.02 -45.79
CA ILE A 163 39.99 -28.58 -46.45
C ILE A 163 39.95 -30.10 -46.19
N ASN A 164 39.48 -30.84 -47.18
CA ASN A 164 39.53 -32.30 -47.19
C ASN A 164 41.00 -32.70 -47.32
N VAL A 165 41.65 -32.96 -46.18
CA VAL A 165 42.99 -33.56 -46.13
C VAL A 165 42.86 -35.02 -46.52
N LYS A 166 42.73 -35.28 -47.82
CA LYS A 166 42.69 -36.63 -48.38
C LYS A 166 43.40 -36.60 -49.72
N GLN A 167 44.74 -36.49 -49.67
CA GLN A 167 45.71 -36.97 -50.66
C GLN A 167 47.08 -36.31 -50.36
N VAL A 168 47.91 -37.00 -49.57
CA VAL A 168 49.35 -37.23 -49.82
C VAL A 168 49.68 -38.60 -49.25
#